data_AF-A0A2G9MSD5-F1
#
_entry.id   AF-A0A2G9MSD5-F1
#
_cell.length_a   1.000
_cell.length_b   1.000
_cell.length_c   1.000
_cell.angle_alpha   90.00
_cell.angle_beta   90.00
_cell.angle_gamma   90.00
#
_symmetry.space_group_name_H-M   'P 1'
#
loop_
_entity.id
_entity.type
_entity.pdbx_description
1 polymer ?
#
loop_
_entity_poly.entity_id
_entity_poly.type
_entity_poly.pdbx_seq_one_letter_code
_entity_poly.pdbx_strand_id
1 'polypeptide(L)'
;MGACVLCEQQITNPICPERLESQMKTWLVETRPELIELLEEESKVFMPCNDSDDVCIITRARMNVCIYCYTEHIFNWLRSLKVDKIVMQEFMQYFDFDLGRKGYYEHAETLGFVL
;
A
#
# COMPACT_ATOMS: atom_id res chain seq x y z
N MET A 1 -12.66 6.40 -15.91
CA MET A 1 -11.43 6.22 -15.12
C MET A 1 -11.39 7.39 -14.18
N GLY A 2 -11.70 7.11 -12.92
CA GLY A 2 -11.65 8.08 -11.84
C GLY A 2 -10.21 8.39 -11.43
N ALA A 3 -10.11 9.37 -10.55
CA ALA A 3 -8.87 9.81 -9.94
C ALA A 3 -8.81 9.31 -8.50
N CYS A 4 -7.59 9.04 -8.03
CA CYS A 4 -7.34 8.76 -6.64
C CYS A 4 -7.67 10.00 -5.80
N VAL A 5 -8.42 9.84 -4.71
CA VAL A 5 -8.82 10.95 -3.83
C VAL A 5 -7.66 11.51 -3.00
N LEU A 6 -6.50 10.85 -2.99
CA LEU A 6 -5.35 11.25 -2.17
C LEU A 6 -4.30 12.00 -3.00
N CYS A 7 -4.00 11.53 -4.21
CA CYS A 7 -3.00 12.15 -5.08
C CYS A 7 -3.57 12.83 -6.33
N GLU A 8 -4.89 12.75 -6.54
CA GLU A 8 -5.62 13.30 -7.69
C GLU A 8 -5.16 12.75 -9.06
N GLN A 9 -4.33 11.70 -9.06
CA GLN A 9 -3.87 11.03 -10.28
C GLN A 9 -4.86 9.95 -10.73
N GLN A 10 -4.87 9.67 -12.03
CA GLN A 10 -5.68 8.60 -12.60
C GLN A 10 -5.31 7.23 -11.99
N ILE A 11 -6.32 6.44 -11.65
CA ILE A 11 -6.11 5.05 -11.21
C ILE A 11 -5.85 4.18 -12.44
N THR A 12 -4.60 3.76 -12.63
CA THR A 12 -4.17 2.92 -13.78
C THR A 12 -4.08 1.43 -13.45
N ASN A 13 -3.93 1.09 -12.16
CA ASN A 13 -3.94 -0.27 -11.66
C ASN A 13 -5.04 -0.42 -10.59
N PRO A 14 -6.30 -0.72 -11.00
CA PRO A 14 -7.43 -0.71 -10.09
C PRO A 14 -7.49 -2.02 -9.28
N ILE A 15 -6.69 -2.09 -8.21
CA ILE A 15 -6.77 -3.11 -7.16
C ILE A 15 -7.28 -2.44 -5.89
N CYS A 16 -8.37 -2.96 -5.31
CA CYS A 16 -8.94 -2.36 -4.10
C CYS A 16 -8.01 -2.55 -2.87
N PRO A 17 -8.08 -1.62 -1.91
CA PRO A 17 -7.37 -1.73 -0.64
C PRO A 17 -7.53 -3.09 0.05
N GLU A 18 -8.72 -3.69 0.05
CA GLU A 18 -8.93 -4.99 0.74
C GLU A 18 -8.09 -6.12 0.12
N ARG A 19 -7.82 -6.07 -1.19
CA ARG A 19 -6.97 -7.08 -1.85
C ARG A 19 -5.50 -6.83 -1.59
N LEU A 20 -5.07 -5.57 -1.52
CA LEU A 20 -3.70 -5.22 -1.14
C LEU A 20 -3.44 -5.60 0.32
N GLU A 21 -4.38 -5.27 1.21
CA GLU A 21 -4.34 -5.67 2.63
C GLU A 21 -4.23 -7.20 2.76
N SER A 22 -5.04 -7.96 2.01
CA SER A 22 -4.97 -9.42 2.03
C SER A 22 -3.60 -9.94 1.60
N GLN A 23 -2.95 -9.35 0.60
CA GLN A 23 -1.60 -9.74 0.17
C GLN A 23 -0.56 -9.38 1.24
N MET A 24 -0.69 -8.21 1.86
CA MET A 24 0.20 -7.78 2.95
C MET A 24 0.05 -8.66 4.18
N LYS A 25 -1.16 -9.08 4.55
CA LYS A 25 -1.38 -10.05 5.63
C LYS A 25 -0.65 -11.36 5.34
N THR A 26 -0.76 -11.90 4.12
CA THR A 26 -0.04 -13.12 3.73
C THR A 26 1.47 -12.94 3.89
N TRP A 27 2.02 -11.80 3.46
CA TRP A 27 3.45 -11.50 3.67
C TRP A 27 3.83 -11.34 5.15
N LEU A 28 2.99 -10.70 5.96
CA LEU A 28 3.22 -10.52 7.40
C LEU A 28 3.16 -11.84 8.18
N VAL A 29 2.38 -12.83 7.75
CA VAL A 29 2.37 -14.17 8.37
C VAL A 29 3.77 -14.79 8.41
N GLU A 30 4.62 -14.50 7.43
CA GLU A 30 5.96 -15.08 7.35
C GLU A 30 7.03 -14.20 8.02
N THR A 31 6.81 -12.90 8.09
CA THR A 31 7.84 -11.92 8.49
C THR A 31 7.58 -11.29 9.86
N ARG A 32 6.32 -10.91 10.14
CA ARG A 32 5.88 -10.14 11.31
C ARG A 32 4.41 -10.42 11.67
N PRO A 33 4.06 -11.62 12.14
CA PRO A 33 2.67 -11.98 12.44
C PRO A 33 2.00 -11.04 13.45
N GLU A 34 2.79 -10.45 14.36
CA GLU A 34 2.33 -9.50 15.37
C GLU A 34 1.73 -8.21 14.80
N LEU A 35 1.99 -7.90 13.53
CA LEU A 35 1.52 -6.67 12.88
C LEU A 35 0.18 -6.85 12.14
N ILE A 36 -0.35 -8.07 12.04
CA ILE A 36 -1.55 -8.37 11.25
C ILE A 36 -2.77 -7.60 11.77
N GLU A 37 -3.03 -7.65 13.07
CA GLU A 37 -4.17 -6.93 13.68
C GLU A 37 -4.00 -5.40 13.56
N LEU A 38 -2.76 -4.91 13.67
CA LEU A 38 -2.48 -3.49 13.53
C LEU A 38 -2.64 -3.02 12.07
N LEU A 39 -2.30 -3.85 11.09
CA LEU A 39 -2.52 -3.58 9.67
C LEU A 39 -4.02 -3.47 9.35
N GLU A 40 -4.86 -4.30 9.97
CA GLU A 40 -6.32 -4.22 9.81
C GLU A 40 -6.85 -2.88 10.28
N GLU A 41 -6.41 -2.41 11.44
CA GLU A 41 -6.80 -1.10 11.96
C GLU A 41 -6.30 0.03 11.08
N GLU A 42 -5.04 -0.03 10.63
CA GLU A 42 -4.45 0.99 9.76
C GLU A 42 -5.18 1.05 8.41
N SER A 43 -5.55 -0.09 7.84
CA SER A 43 -6.18 -0.16 6.52
C SER A 43 -7.62 0.38 6.48
N LYS A 44 -8.30 0.52 7.63
CA LYS A 44 -9.66 1.08 7.71
C LYS A 44 -9.78 2.50 7.18
N VAL A 45 -8.68 3.27 7.19
CA VAL A 45 -8.67 4.63 6.63
C VAL A 45 -8.95 4.66 5.13
N PHE A 46 -8.82 3.52 4.44
CA PHE A 46 -9.07 3.37 3.01
C PHE A 46 -10.39 2.65 2.69
N MET A 47 -11.35 2.66 3.61
CA MET A 47 -12.67 2.09 3.35
C MET A 47 -13.27 2.62 2.03
N PRO A 48 -13.93 1.75 1.24
CA PRO A 48 -14.50 2.12 -0.05
C PRO A 48 -15.40 3.35 0.06
N CYS A 49 -15.12 4.38 -0.74
CA CYS A 49 -16.10 5.43 -0.98
C CYS A 49 -17.08 4.97 -2.05
N ASN A 50 -18.38 5.05 -1.73
CA ASN A 50 -19.44 4.64 -2.64
C ASN A 50 -19.53 5.52 -3.89
N ASP A 51 -18.92 6.70 -3.91
CA ASP A 51 -19.06 7.68 -5.01
C ASP A 51 -17.97 7.58 -6.09
N SER A 52 -17.20 6.48 -6.13
CA SER A 52 -16.21 6.26 -7.18
C SER A 52 -16.75 5.50 -8.39
N ASP A 53 -16.35 5.95 -9.57
CA ASP A 53 -16.57 5.26 -10.84
C ASP A 53 -15.54 4.14 -11.10
N ASP A 54 -14.43 4.11 -10.37
CA ASP A 54 -13.43 3.05 -10.52
C ASP A 54 -13.81 1.81 -9.72
N VAL A 55 -13.56 0.66 -10.35
CA VAL A 55 -13.87 -0.66 -9.78
C VAL A 55 -12.62 -1.53 -9.76
N CYS A 56 -12.44 -2.26 -8.66
CA CYS A 56 -11.39 -3.25 -8.54
C CYS A 56 -11.52 -4.31 -9.63
N ILE A 57 -10.41 -4.63 -10.29
CA ILE A 57 -10.38 -5.65 -11.35
C ILE A 57 -10.66 -7.07 -10.81
N ILE A 58 -10.38 -7.32 -9.54
CA ILE A 58 -10.54 -8.63 -8.88
C ILE A 58 -11.96 -8.80 -8.32
N THR A 59 -12.44 -7.84 -7.51
CA THR A 59 -13.69 -7.98 -6.75
C THR A 59 -14.86 -7.25 -7.37
N ARG A 60 -14.61 -6.32 -8.30
CA ARG A 60 -15.58 -5.33 -8.80
C ARG A 60 -16.11 -4.35 -7.74
N ALA A 61 -15.54 -4.34 -6.54
CA ALA A 61 -15.85 -3.34 -5.52
C ALA A 61 -15.43 -1.95 -6.01
N ARG A 62 -16.21 -0.92 -5.65
CA ARG A 62 -15.84 0.48 -5.92
C ARG A 62 -14.60 0.84 -5.11
N MET A 63 -13.72 1.63 -5.71
CA MET A 63 -12.48 2.06 -5.07
C MET A 63 -12.11 3.46 -5.53
N ASN A 64 -11.53 4.25 -4.64
CA ASN A 64 -11.15 5.66 -4.91
C ASN A 64 -9.70 5.96 -4.51
N VAL A 65 -8.94 4.94 -4.10
CA VAL A 65 -7.53 5.05 -3.69
C VAL A 65 -6.70 4.19 -4.63
N CYS A 66 -5.63 4.76 -5.18
CA CYS A 66 -4.72 4.01 -6.04
C CYS A 66 -3.78 3.14 -5.19
N ILE A 67 -3.24 2.10 -5.82
CA ILE A 67 -2.27 1.19 -5.21
C ILE A 67 -1.06 1.90 -4.62
N TYR A 68 -0.58 2.97 -5.28
CA TYR A 68 0.56 3.76 -4.84
C TYR A 68 0.33 4.44 -3.48
N CYS A 69 -0.80 5.14 -3.34
CA CYS A 69 -1.11 5.83 -2.09
C CYS A 69 -1.36 4.84 -0.94
N TYR A 70 -1.98 3.69 -1.25
CA TYR A 70 -2.15 2.63 -0.26
C TYR A 70 -0.80 2.09 0.21
N THR A 71 0.09 1.69 -0.70
CA THR A 71 1.38 1.11 -0.30
C THR A 71 2.33 2.13 0.33
N GLU A 72 2.32 3.38 -0.11
CA GLU A 72 3.07 4.46 0.52
C GLU A 72 2.61 4.70 1.97
N HIS A 73 1.31 4.66 2.21
CA HIS A 73 0.78 4.79 3.56
C HIS A 73 1.25 3.64 4.47
N ILE A 74 1.13 2.39 3.99
CA ILE A 74 1.59 1.23 4.76
C ILE A 74 3.11 1.28 4.99
N PHE A 75 3.90 1.70 4.02
CA PHE A 75 5.34 1.90 4.20
C PHE A 75 5.64 2.92 5.32
N ASN A 76 4.95 4.06 5.30
CA ASN A 76 5.09 5.10 6.32
C ASN A 76 4.65 4.63 7.71
N TRP A 77 3.59 3.82 7.77
CA TRP A 77 3.12 3.19 8.99
C TRP A 77 4.17 2.20 9.56
N LEU A 78 4.67 1.27 8.75
CA LEU A 78 5.76 0.36 9.14
C LEU A 78 6.99 1.12 9.65
N ARG A 79 7.35 2.20 8.98
CA ARG A 79 8.44 3.10 9.42
C ARG A 79 8.15 3.73 10.78
N SER A 80 6.91 4.17 11.02
CA SER A 80 6.51 4.79 12.31
C SER A 80 6.63 3.79 13.47
N LEU A 81 6.39 2.51 13.19
CA LEU A 81 6.58 1.40 14.12
C LEU A 81 8.05 1.01 14.33
N LYS A 82 8.98 1.60 13.56
CA LYS A 82 10.42 1.29 13.57
C LYS A 82 10.70 -0.19 13.33
N VAL A 83 9.96 -0.83 12.41
CA VAL A 83 10.25 -2.21 12.02
C VAL A 83 11.66 -2.32 11.44
N ASP A 84 12.25 -3.51 11.56
CA ASP A 84 13.65 -3.71 11.19
C ASP A 84 13.91 -3.41 9.71
N LYS A 85 15.13 -2.94 9.43
CA LYS A 85 15.59 -2.56 8.09
C LYS A 85 15.33 -3.66 7.05
N ILE A 86 15.54 -4.93 7.41
CA ILE A 86 15.33 -6.07 6.51
C ILE A 86 13.87 -6.18 6.07
N VAL A 87 12.92 -6.02 7.01
CA VAL A 87 11.47 -6.09 6.73
C VAL A 87 11.07 -4.93 5.80
N MET A 88 11.61 -3.73 6.02
CA MET A 88 11.37 -2.59 5.14
C MET A 88 11.88 -2.85 3.71
N GLN A 89 13.03 -3.51 3.56
CA GLN A 89 13.57 -3.88 2.24
C GLN A 89 12.69 -4.92 1.54
N GLU A 90 12.28 -5.96 2.27
CA GLU A 90 11.39 -6.99 1.73
C GLU A 90 10.05 -6.38 1.29
N PHE A 91 9.47 -5.48 2.08
CA PHE A 91 8.25 -4.77 1.69
C PHE A 91 8.42 -4.09 0.34
N MET A 92 9.52 -3.35 0.14
CA MET A 92 9.76 -2.65 -1.13
C MET A 92 9.96 -3.62 -2.29
N GLN A 93 10.56 -4.79 -2.07
CA GLN A 93 10.75 -5.80 -3.11
C GLN A 93 9.43 -6.49 -3.51
N TYR A 94 8.56 -6.78 -2.53
CA TYR A 94 7.29 -7.48 -2.79
C TYR A 94 6.19 -6.54 -3.28
N PHE A 95 6.19 -5.28 -2.84
CA PHE A 95 5.16 -4.29 -3.13
C PHE A 95 5.70 -3.12 -3.97
N ASP A 96 6.58 -3.44 -4.93
CA ASP A 96 7.22 -2.52 -5.89
C ASP A 96 6.22 -1.97 -6.93
N PHE A 97 5.31 -1.12 -6.47
CA PHE A 97 4.38 -0.44 -7.36
C PHE A 97 4.89 0.92 -7.80
N ASP A 98 5.77 1.55 -7.03
CA ASP A 98 6.37 2.87 -7.32
C ASP A 98 7.52 2.78 -8.34
N LEU A 99 7.20 2.23 -9.52
CA LEU A 99 8.14 2.09 -10.65
C LEU A 99 8.72 3.43 -11.13
N GLY A 100 8.06 4.55 -10.81
CA GLY A 100 8.52 5.90 -11.13
C GLY A 100 9.48 6.50 -10.09
N ARG A 101 9.68 5.82 -8.95
CA ARG A 101 10.48 6.24 -7.78
C ARG A 101 10.08 7.62 -7.22
N LYS A 102 8.78 7.92 -7.15
CA LYS A 102 8.27 9.24 -6.72
C LYS A 102 7.59 9.23 -5.34
N GLY A 103 7.46 8.07 -4.72
CA GLY A 103 6.86 7.91 -3.39
C GLY A 103 7.88 7.40 -2.37
N TYR A 104 7.67 6.19 -1.87
CA TYR A 104 8.52 5.63 -0.82
C TYR A 104 9.96 5.33 -1.28
N TYR A 105 10.25 5.24 -2.59
CA TYR A 105 11.61 5.07 -3.09
C TYR A 105 12.53 6.25 -2.81
N GLU A 106 12.07 7.49 -3.00
CA GLU A 106 12.87 8.68 -2.69
C GLU A 106 13.30 8.65 -1.22
N HIS A 107 12.37 8.31 -0.33
CA HIS A 107 12.63 8.16 1.09
C HIS A 107 13.55 6.97 1.39
N ALA A 108 13.39 5.87 0.68
CA ALA A 108 14.18 4.67 0.90
C ALA A 108 15.66 4.85 0.53
N GLU A 109 15.93 5.57 -0.56
CA GLU A 109 17.29 5.94 -0.96
C GLU A 109 17.98 6.77 0.14
N THR A 110 17.27 7.73 0.76
CA THR A 110 17.83 8.50 1.89
C THR A 110 18.14 7.67 3.14
N LEU A 111 17.49 6.52 3.31
CA LEU A 111 17.67 5.60 4.43
C LEU A 111 18.70 4.49 4.13
N GLY A 112 19.36 4.57 2.98
CA GLY A 112 20.37 3.60 2.55
C GLY A 112 19.78 2.23 2.24
N PHE A 113 18.53 2.18 1.81
CA PHE A 113 17.95 1.00 1.17
C PHE A 113 18.37 1.05 -0.30
N VAL A 114 19.47 0.36 -0.63
CA VAL A 114 19.89 0.19 -2.02
C VAL A 114 19.16 -1.04 -2.56
N LEU A 115 18.32 -0.85 -3.57
CA LEU A 115 17.73 -1.90 -4.40
C LEU A 115 18.51 -2.01 -5.71
#